data_AF-A0A1C4GBN8-F1
#
_entry.id   AF-A0A1C4GBN8-F1
#
_cell.length_a   1.000
_cell.length_b   1.000
_cell.length_c   1.000
_cell.angle_alpha   90.00
_cell.angle_beta   90.00
_cell.angle_gamma   90.00
#
_symmetry.space_group_name_H-M   'P 1'
#
loop_
_entity.id
_entity.type
_entity.pdbx_description
1 polymer ?
#
loop_
_entity_poly.entity_id
_entity_poly.type
_entity_poly.pdbx_seq_one_letter_code
_entity_poly.pdbx_strand_id
1 'polypeptide(L)'
;MKAVDGQEILPGFNVRDISADYDEPRFDVLFVHDDGKCRYSNDVFGSEQEAISYAETCNANTADDECWDYYQHFSTSNDWKLIQHIEAKAA
;
A
#
# COMPACT_ATOMS: atom_id res chain seq x y z
N MET A 1 -4.92 -1.91 -14.86
CA MET A 1 -3.57 -2.24 -14.33
C MET A 1 -3.36 -3.73 -14.42
N LYS A 2 -2.16 -4.20 -14.75
CA LYS A 2 -1.87 -5.65 -14.77
C LYS A 2 -1.49 -6.08 -13.35
N ALA A 3 -2.34 -6.91 -12.77
CA ALA A 3 -2.02 -7.65 -11.56
C ALA A 3 -0.78 -8.52 -11.81
N VAL A 4 0.26 -8.33 -11.01
CA VAL A 4 1.27 -9.38 -10.82
C VAL A 4 0.55 -10.40 -9.92
N ASP A 5 0.38 -11.63 -10.40
CA ASP A 5 -0.31 -12.76 -9.74
C ASP A 5 -1.83 -12.67 -9.49
N GLY A 6 -2.56 -11.86 -10.25
CA GLY A 6 -4.03 -11.91 -10.28
C GLY A 6 -4.73 -11.29 -9.06
N GLN A 7 -4.00 -10.63 -8.16
CA GLN A 7 -4.59 -9.78 -7.13
C GLN A 7 -5.04 -8.44 -7.72
N GLU A 8 -6.32 -8.10 -7.53
CA GLU A 8 -6.90 -6.86 -8.01
C GLU A 8 -6.47 -5.70 -7.10
N ILE A 9 -5.74 -4.75 -7.67
CA ILE A 9 -5.43 -3.47 -7.03
C ILE A 9 -6.60 -2.53 -7.29
N LEU A 10 -7.30 -2.12 -6.23
CA LEU A 10 -8.47 -1.26 -6.30
C LEU A 10 -8.13 0.19 -5.91
N PRO A 11 -8.79 1.21 -6.50
CA PRO A 11 -8.67 2.61 -6.07
C PRO A 11 -9.00 2.77 -4.59
N GLY A 12 -8.13 3.46 -3.85
CA GLY A 12 -8.17 3.54 -2.38
C GLY A 12 -6.88 3.06 -1.74
N PHE A 13 -6.95 2.71 -0.46
CA PHE A 13 -5.81 2.22 0.33
C PHE A 13 -5.76 0.70 0.29
N ASN A 14 -4.60 0.18 -0.09
CA ASN A 14 -4.32 -1.25 -0.16
C ASN A 14 -3.20 -1.54 0.83
N VAL A 15 -3.53 -2.24 1.91
CA VAL A 15 -2.54 -2.74 2.87
C VAL A 15 -1.92 -4.00 2.29
N ARG A 16 -0.59 -4.03 2.21
CA ARG A 16 0.12 -5.13 1.57
C ARG A 16 1.12 -5.74 2.54
N ASP A 17 1.19 -7.06 2.54
CA ASP A 17 2.30 -7.81 3.09
C ASP A 17 3.42 -7.81 2.05
N ILE A 18 4.57 -7.22 2.42
CA ILE A 18 5.78 -7.14 1.61
C ILE A 18 6.91 -7.97 2.22
N SER A 19 6.59 -8.88 3.16
CA SER A 19 7.58 -9.68 3.91
C SER A 19 8.43 -10.57 3.00
N ALA A 20 8.03 -10.82 1.76
CA ALA A 20 8.85 -11.54 0.79
C ALA A 20 10.19 -10.85 0.49
N ASP A 21 10.25 -9.52 0.67
CA ASP A 21 11.45 -8.70 0.45
C ASP A 21 12.28 -8.50 1.74
N TYR A 22 11.89 -9.12 2.89
CA TYR A 22 12.50 -8.90 4.20
C TYR A 22 12.68 -10.21 5.01
N ASP A 23 13.61 -10.22 5.97
CA ASP A 23 13.84 -11.37 6.87
C ASP A 23 12.79 -11.50 8.00
N GLU A 24 11.85 -10.55 8.07
CA GLU A 24 10.86 -10.42 9.13
C GLU A 24 9.55 -9.84 8.57
N PRO A 25 8.41 -9.97 9.30
CA PRO A 25 7.14 -9.43 8.84
C PRO A 25 7.21 -7.93 8.55
N ARG A 26 6.81 -7.57 7.34
CA ARG A 26 6.79 -6.17 6.88
C ARG A 26 5.55 -5.90 6.04
N PHE A 27 4.94 -4.75 6.31
CA PHE A 27 3.71 -4.32 5.69
C PHE A 27 3.82 -2.88 5.25
N ASP A 28 3.17 -2.52 4.15
CA ASP A 28 3.06 -1.13 3.71
C ASP A 28 1.62 -0.77 3.31
N VAL A 29 1.41 0.51 3.02
CA VAL A 29 0.14 1.00 2.50
C VAL A 29 0.36 1.62 1.13
N LEU A 30 -0.29 1.05 0.13
CA LEU A 30 -0.34 1.57 -1.23
C LEU A 30 -1.65 2.35 -1.43
N PHE A 31 -1.54 3.64 -1.70
CA PHE A 31 -2.64 4.44 -2.18
C PHE A 31 -2.74 4.39 -3.70
N VAL A 32 -3.94 4.11 -4.21
CA VAL A 32 -4.23 4.02 -5.63
C VAL A 32 -5.27 5.07 -5.96
N HIS A 33 -4.87 6.08 -6.73
CA HIS A 33 -5.78 7.11 -7.22
C HIS A 33 -6.73 6.53 -8.29
N ASP A 34 -7.87 7.20 -8.48
CA ASP A 34 -8.85 6.82 -9.52
C ASP A 34 -8.27 6.83 -10.95
N ASP A 35 -7.23 7.63 -11.19
CA ASP A 35 -6.52 7.70 -12.47
C ASP A 35 -5.48 6.57 -12.65
N GLY A 36 -5.37 5.67 -11.67
CA GLY A 36 -4.39 4.58 -11.66
C GLY A 36 -2.98 5.05 -11.33
N LYS A 37 -2.77 6.20 -10.69
CA LYS A 37 -1.47 6.47 -10.06
C LYS A 37 -1.38 5.77 -8.71
N CYS A 38 -0.20 5.27 -8.41
CA CYS A 38 0.11 4.59 -7.16
C CYS A 38 1.07 5.44 -6.34
N ARG A 39 0.86 5.52 -5.03
CA ARG A 39 1.78 6.13 -4.06
C ARG A 39 1.96 5.22 -2.86
N TYR A 40 3.19 5.03 -2.43
CA TYR A 40 3.54 4.12 -1.35
C TYR A 40 3.84 4.88 -0.07
N SER A 41 3.28 4.43 1.05
CA SER A 41 3.52 5.02 2.36
C SER A 41 5.01 5.16 2.65
N ASN A 42 5.38 6.27 3.30
CA ASN A 42 6.76 6.50 3.71
C ASN A 42 7.24 5.54 4.80
N ASP A 43 6.29 5.05 5.59
CA ASP A 43 6.53 4.08 6.64
C ASP A 43 6.27 2.65 6.16
N VAL A 44 7.04 1.73 6.74
CA VAL A 44 6.83 0.28 6.68
C VAL A 44 6.58 -0.21 8.10
N PHE A 45 5.55 -1.03 8.27
CA PHE A 45 5.05 -1.47 9.56
C PHE A 45 5.56 -2.87 9.90
N GLY A 46 5.78 -3.14 11.18
CA GLY A 46 6.22 -4.45 11.68
C GLY A 46 5.07 -5.43 11.89
N SER A 47 3.82 -4.96 11.80
CA SER A 47 2.64 -5.80 11.96
C SER A 47 1.49 -5.38 11.04
N GLU A 48 0.66 -6.35 10.69
CA GLU A 48 -0.54 -6.17 9.88
C GLU A 48 -1.50 -5.14 10.52
N GLN A 49 -1.74 -5.26 11.83
CA GLN A 49 -2.68 -4.41 12.55
C GLN A 49 -2.23 -2.94 12.56
N GLU A 50 -0.93 -2.66 12.67
CA GLU A 50 -0.41 -1.30 12.60
C GLU A 50 -0.65 -0.69 11.22
N ALA A 51 -0.38 -1.44 10.15
CA ALA A 51 -0.59 -0.97 8.78
C ALA A 51 -2.08 -0.71 8.49
N ILE A 52 -2.97 -1.61 8.95
CA ILE A 52 -4.43 -1.43 8.83
C ILE A 52 -4.88 -0.19 9.60
N SER A 53 -4.49 -0.04 10.87
CA SER A 53 -4.87 1.10 11.68
C SER A 53 -4.36 2.42 11.09
N TYR A 54 -3.16 2.45 10.53
CA TYR A 54 -2.66 3.61 9.80
C TYR A 54 -3.53 3.91 8.57
N ALA A 55 -3.79 2.92 7.71
CA ALA A 55 -4.61 3.08 6.52
C ALA A 55 -6.04 3.57 6.84
N GLU A 56 -6.64 3.12 7.94
CA GLU A 56 -7.96 3.57 8.39
C GLU A 56 -8.00 5.05 8.80
N THR A 57 -6.87 5.63 9.21
CA THR A 57 -6.76 7.06 9.54
C THR A 57 -6.51 7.95 8.33
N CYS A 58 -6.10 7.37 7.21
CA CYS A 58 -5.80 8.11 5.99
C CYS A 58 -7.07 8.60 5.26
N ASN A 59 -6.92 9.66 4.47
CA ASN A 59 -7.92 10.18 3.54
C ASN A 59 -7.28 10.45 2.17
N ALA A 60 -8.08 10.81 1.17
CA ALA A 60 -7.61 10.99 -0.21
C ALA A 60 -6.42 11.96 -0.39
N ASN A 61 -6.19 12.89 0.55
CA ASN A 61 -5.08 13.84 0.49
C ASN A 61 -3.81 13.36 1.20
N THR A 62 -3.89 12.36 2.10
CA THR A 62 -2.76 11.93 2.94
C THR A 62 -1.51 11.62 2.11
N ALA A 63 -1.67 10.90 1.00
CA ALA A 63 -0.55 10.51 0.15
C ALA A 63 0.13 11.70 -0.56
N ASP A 64 -0.62 12.76 -0.87
CA ASP A 64 -0.07 13.99 -1.45
C ASP A 64 0.59 14.87 -0.38
N ASP A 65 -0.09 15.06 0.76
CA ASP A 65 0.36 15.90 1.88
C ASP A 65 1.67 15.38 2.49
N GLU A 66 1.79 14.07 2.62
CA GLU A 66 2.98 13.40 3.15
C GLU A 66 3.99 13.03 2.07
N CYS A 67 3.74 13.37 0.81
CA CYS A 67 4.63 13.08 -0.32
C CYS A 67 5.03 11.59 -0.42
N TRP A 68 4.04 10.69 -0.32
CA TRP A 68 4.24 9.24 -0.38
C TRP A 68 4.87 8.82 -1.72
N ASP A 69 6.03 8.17 -1.66
CA ASP A 69 6.68 7.47 -2.77
C ASP A 69 7.85 6.56 -2.31
N TYR A 70 7.82 6.07 -1.07
CA TYR A 70 9.00 5.47 -0.46
C TYR A 70 9.31 4.06 -0.97
N TYR A 71 8.27 3.27 -1.25
CA TYR A 71 8.45 1.90 -1.72
C TYR A 71 8.63 1.82 -3.24
N GLN A 72 9.89 1.80 -3.69
CA GLN A 72 10.18 1.59 -5.10
C GLN A 72 10.12 0.11 -5.45
N HIS A 73 9.08 -0.30 -6.20
CA HIS A 73 9.02 -1.63 -6.81
C HIS A 73 10.20 -1.83 -7.77
N PHE A 74 11.09 -2.78 -7.48
CA PHE A 74 12.14 -3.21 -8.40
C PHE A 74 11.63 -4.35 -9.27
N SER A 75 12.27 -4.61 -10.41
CA SER A 75 11.93 -5.77 -11.27
C SER A 75 12.15 -7.14 -10.59
N THR A 76 12.72 -7.14 -9.38
CA THR A 76 12.93 -8.31 -8.53
C THR A 76 12.01 -8.33 -7.31
N SER A 77 11.19 -7.30 -7.08
CA SER A 77 10.20 -7.27 -6.00
C SER A 77 9.12 -8.32 -6.31
N ASN A 78 9.18 -9.45 -5.62
CA ASN A 78 8.25 -10.58 -5.77
C ASN A 78 7.29 -10.64 -4.58
N ASP A 79 6.12 -11.25 -4.81
CA ASP A 79 5.22 -11.83 -3.80
C ASP A 79 4.69 -10.90 -2.70
N TRP A 80 4.36 -9.64 -3.02
CA TRP A 80 3.49 -8.91 -2.10
C TRP A 80 2.07 -9.50 -2.12
N LYS A 81 1.38 -9.45 -0.98
CA LYS A 81 0.01 -9.95 -0.85
C LYS A 81 -0.90 -8.85 -0.35
N LEU A 82 -2.03 -8.64 -1.01
CA LEU A 82 -3.10 -7.80 -0.52
C LEU A 82 -3.66 -8.41 0.77
N ILE A 83 -3.56 -7.65 1.85
CA ILE A 83 -4.14 -8.01 3.15
C ILE A 83 -5.53 -7.40 3.28
N GLN A 84 -5.64 -6.11 3.01
CA GLN A 84 -6.91 -5.38 3.13
C GLN A 84 -7.00 -4.24 2.14
N HIS A 85 -8.20 -4.04 1.62
CA HIS A 85 -8.56 -2.86 0.86
C HIS A 85 -9.51 -1.97 1.68
N ILE A 86 -9.26 -0.65 1.66
CA ILE A 86 -10.07 0.37 2.30
C ILE A 86 -10.35 1.47 1.26
N GLU A 87 -11.62 1.78 1.04
CA GLU A 87 -12.01 2.87 0.15
C GLU A 87 -11.46 4.22 0.64
N ALA A 88 -11.03 5.08 -0.29
CA ALA A 88 -10.55 6.40 0.06
C ALA A 88 -11.68 7.24 0.68
N LYS A 89 -11.45 7.76 1.89
CA LYS A 89 -12.35 8.76 2.48
C LYS A 89 -12.16 10.09 1.76
N ALA A 90 -13.27 10.77 1.49
CA ALA A 90 -13.23 12.18 1.10
C ALA A 90 -12.48 12.98 2.18
N ALA A 91 -11.67 13.94 1.73
CA ALA A 91 -10.90 14.82 2.62
C ALA A 91 -11.79 15.81 3.41
#